data_AF-A0A7X9CSF1-F1
#
_entry.id   AF-A0A7X9CSF1-F1
#
_cell.length_a   1.000
_cell.length_b   1.000
_cell.length_c   1.000
_cell.angle_alpha   90.00
_cell.angle_beta   90.00
_cell.angle_gamma   90.00
#
_symmetry.space_group_name_H-M   'P 1'
#
loop_
_entity.id
_entity.type
_entity.pdbx_description
1 polymer ?
#
loop_
_entity_poly.entity_id
_entity_poly.type
_entity_poly.pdbx_seq_one_letter_code
_entity_poly.pdbx_strand_id
1 'polypeptide(L)'
;KLMIELKPNKIVTEKFYNDLIGEIVDANIEHSAVVTSLDKNLILEVKKKLPQIKVGYISPFQFGGIEDIGVDFYVVEEMSYTQGLVAESLRKNIPIFVWTVNEEIEIKKHLVDGTYGIITDNLIAVDNFNYIMSSDDLINYYLYKMAFLE
;
A
#
# COMPACT_ATOMS: atom_id res chain seq x y z
N LYS A 1 10.78 -2.46 3.10
CA LYS A 1 9.85 -3.59 2.83
C LYS A 1 9.51 -3.58 1.34
N LEU A 2 8.88 -4.62 0.78
CA LEU A 2 8.52 -4.68 -0.65
C LEU A 2 6.99 -4.62 -0.81
N MET A 3 6.51 -3.82 -1.76
CA MET A 3 5.10 -3.82 -2.18
C MET A 3 5.06 -4.31 -3.64
N ILE A 4 4.32 -5.39 -3.88
CA ILE A 4 4.20 -6.03 -5.18
C ILE A 4 2.81 -5.73 -5.73
N GLU A 5 2.73 -4.93 -6.79
CA GLU A 5 1.47 -4.66 -7.47
C GLU A 5 1.22 -5.69 -8.56
N LEU A 6 0.09 -6.41 -8.47
CA LEU A 6 -0.37 -7.35 -9.48
C LEU A 6 -1.18 -6.63 -10.57
N LYS A 7 -0.70 -6.73 -11.81
CA LYS A 7 -1.33 -6.16 -13.02
C LYS A 7 -1.48 -7.24 -14.10
N PRO A 8 -2.24 -8.32 -13.86
CA PRO A 8 -2.36 -9.39 -14.84
C PRO A 8 -2.91 -8.84 -16.16
N ASN A 9 -2.14 -9.05 -17.22
CA ASN A 9 -2.51 -8.67 -18.60
C ASN A 9 -3.31 -9.78 -19.31
N LYS A 10 -3.61 -10.88 -18.60
CA LYS A 10 -4.36 -12.06 -19.06
C LYS A 10 -5.39 -12.49 -18.03
N ILE A 11 -6.26 -13.43 -18.43
CA ILE A 11 -7.23 -14.07 -17.53
C ILE A 11 -6.47 -14.72 -16.36
N VAL A 12 -6.85 -14.34 -15.14
CA VAL A 12 -6.35 -14.96 -13.92
C VAL A 12 -6.86 -16.40 -13.85
N THR A 13 -5.94 -17.35 -13.67
CA THR A 13 -6.23 -18.78 -13.57
C THR A 13 -5.72 -19.35 -12.25
N GLU A 14 -6.13 -20.56 -11.89
CA GLU A 14 -5.54 -21.28 -10.75
C GLU A 14 -4.01 -21.44 -10.89
N LYS A 15 -3.50 -21.58 -12.13
CA LYS A 15 -2.05 -21.61 -12.36
C LYS A 15 -1.39 -20.29 -11.95
N PHE A 16 -1.98 -19.15 -12.29
CA PHE A 16 -1.45 -17.83 -11.89
C PHE A 16 -1.30 -17.73 -10.37
N TYR A 17 -2.31 -18.14 -9.61
CA TYR A 17 -2.23 -18.12 -8.15
C TYR A 17 -1.12 -19.04 -7.62
N ASN A 18 -1.00 -20.24 -8.16
CA ASN A 18 0.02 -21.19 -7.74
C ASN A 18 1.43 -20.69 -8.06
N ASP A 19 1.64 -20.10 -9.23
CA ASP A 19 2.93 -19.53 -9.63
C ASP A 19 3.30 -18.36 -8.70
N LEU A 20 2.38 -17.40 -8.51
CA LEU A 20 2.59 -16.24 -7.63
C LEU A 20 2.92 -16.66 -6.19
N ILE A 21 2.14 -17.60 -5.64
CA ILE A 21 2.36 -18.09 -4.27
C ILE A 21 3.69 -18.84 -4.18
N GLY A 22 4.01 -19.65 -5.18
CA GLY A 22 5.30 -20.33 -5.29
C GLY A 22 6.46 -19.34 -5.24
N GLU A 23 6.43 -18.29 -6.06
CA GLU A 23 7.48 -17.26 -6.08
C GLU A 23 7.63 -16.55 -4.74
N ILE A 24 6.53 -16.18 -4.09
CA ILE A 24 6.55 -15.50 -2.78
C ILE A 24 7.16 -16.40 -1.70
N VAL A 25 6.76 -17.67 -1.66
CA VAL A 25 7.22 -18.63 -0.66
C VAL A 25 8.66 -19.05 -0.91
N ASP A 26 9.04 -19.31 -2.17
CA ASP A 26 10.41 -19.67 -2.54
C ASP A 26 11.39 -18.52 -2.26
N ALA A 27 10.95 -17.27 -2.38
CA ALA A 27 11.72 -16.10 -1.99
C ALA A 27 11.70 -15.82 -0.47
N ASN A 28 10.86 -16.52 0.32
CA ASN A 28 10.69 -16.34 1.76
C ASN A 28 10.37 -14.87 2.14
N ILE A 29 9.45 -14.25 1.39
CA ILE A 29 9.04 -12.84 1.58
C ILE A 29 7.60 -12.68 2.07
N GLU A 30 6.90 -13.76 2.40
CA GLU A 30 5.51 -13.74 2.84
C GLU A 30 5.25 -12.86 4.09
N HIS A 31 6.26 -12.68 4.94
CA HIS A 31 6.18 -11.81 6.12
C HIS A 31 6.87 -10.44 5.95
N SER A 32 7.56 -10.20 4.83
CA SER A 32 8.36 -8.99 4.59
C SER A 32 7.91 -8.16 3.38
N ALA A 33 7.05 -8.74 2.55
CA ALA A 33 6.36 -8.09 1.43
C ALA A 33 4.86 -7.91 1.70
N VAL A 34 4.25 -7.06 0.89
CA VAL A 34 2.80 -6.91 0.79
C VAL A 34 2.41 -6.97 -0.68
N VAL A 35 1.20 -7.46 -0.97
CA VAL A 35 0.69 -7.57 -2.35
C VAL A 35 -0.48 -6.62 -2.53
N THR A 36 -0.56 -5.97 -3.68
CA THR A 36 -1.63 -5.03 -4.00
C THR A 36 -2.20 -5.28 -5.38
N SER A 37 -3.46 -4.88 -5.62
CA SER A 37 -4.04 -4.86 -6.96
C SER A 37 -5.24 -3.91 -7.05
N LEU A 38 -5.51 -3.42 -8.26
CA LEU A 38 -6.78 -2.79 -8.64
C LEU A 38 -7.92 -3.80 -8.80
N ASP A 39 -7.63 -5.11 -8.93
CA ASP A 39 -8.65 -6.16 -8.98
C ASP A 39 -8.97 -6.67 -7.56
N LYS A 40 -10.16 -6.30 -7.07
CA LYS A 40 -10.66 -6.69 -5.75
C LYS A 40 -10.82 -8.22 -5.60
N ASN A 41 -11.27 -8.92 -6.63
CA ASN A 41 -11.49 -10.36 -6.53
C ASN A 41 -10.15 -11.10 -6.50
N LEU A 42 -9.21 -10.66 -7.34
CA LEU A 42 -7.85 -11.19 -7.36
C LEU A 42 -7.20 -11.09 -5.98
N ILE A 43 -7.23 -9.90 -5.38
CA ILE A 43 -6.49 -9.65 -4.14
C ILE A 43 -7.10 -10.39 -2.94
N LEU A 44 -8.42 -10.55 -2.91
CA LEU A 44 -9.11 -11.32 -1.88
C LEU A 44 -8.85 -12.82 -2.02
N GLU A 45 -8.75 -13.34 -3.25
CA GLU A 45 -8.39 -14.74 -3.47
C GLU A 45 -6.91 -15.01 -3.11
N VAL A 46 -6.00 -14.06 -3.36
CA VAL A 46 -4.61 -14.12 -2.85
C VAL A 46 -4.61 -14.20 -1.32
N LYS A 47 -5.35 -13.33 -0.62
CA LYS A 47 -5.45 -13.37 0.85
C LYS A 47 -5.95 -14.71 1.37
N LYS A 48 -6.94 -15.28 0.70
CA LYS A 48 -7.51 -16.58 1.08
C LYS A 48 -6.52 -17.74 0.88
N LYS A 49 -5.76 -17.73 -0.21
CA LYS A 49 -4.79 -18.79 -0.53
C LYS A 49 -3.46 -18.65 0.23
N LEU A 50 -3.07 -17.43 0.58
CA LEU A 50 -1.82 -17.11 1.29
C LEU A 50 -2.07 -16.14 2.47
N PRO A 51 -2.77 -16.57 3.54
CA PRO A 51 -3.22 -15.67 4.61
C PRO A 51 -2.09 -15.01 5.41
N GLN A 52 -0.86 -15.51 5.32
CA GLN A 52 0.30 -14.90 5.96
C GLN A 52 0.80 -13.63 5.26
N ILE A 53 0.53 -13.45 3.95
CA ILE A 53 0.90 -12.22 3.25
C ILE A 53 -0.18 -11.18 3.43
N LYS A 54 0.22 -9.96 3.78
CA LYS A 54 -0.71 -8.84 3.85
C LYS A 54 -1.07 -8.39 2.45
N VAL A 55 -2.35 -8.11 2.25
CA VAL A 55 -2.86 -7.64 0.96
C VAL A 55 -3.51 -6.27 1.05
N GLY A 56 -3.37 -5.48 -0.01
CA GLY A 56 -3.99 -4.17 -0.12
C GLY A 56 -4.81 -3.99 -1.40
N TYR A 57 -5.96 -3.35 -1.28
CA TYR A 57 -6.74 -2.96 -2.45
C TYR A 57 -6.33 -1.57 -2.93
N ILE A 58 -6.04 -1.44 -4.23
CA ILE A 58 -5.82 -0.15 -4.86
C ILE A 58 -7.18 0.40 -5.27
N SER A 59 -7.59 1.50 -4.65
CA SER A 59 -8.82 2.21 -4.98
C SER A 59 -8.47 3.41 -5.86
N PRO A 60 -8.75 3.35 -7.17
CA PRO A 60 -8.44 4.45 -8.09
C PRO A 60 -9.28 5.70 -7.79
N PHE A 61 -10.52 5.51 -7.32
CA PHE A 61 -11.38 6.59 -6.86
C PHE A 61 -12.02 6.23 -5.53
N GLN A 62 -11.59 6.89 -4.45
CA GLN A 62 -12.19 6.68 -3.14
C GLN A 62 -13.18 7.81 -2.84
N PHE A 63 -14.47 7.54 -3.09
CA PHE A 63 -15.56 8.42 -2.70
C PHE A 63 -16.10 8.02 -1.33
N GLY A 64 -16.18 8.99 -0.41
CA GLY A 64 -16.66 8.73 0.95
C GLY A 64 -15.62 8.06 1.84
N GLY A 65 -16.02 6.99 2.53
CA GLY A 65 -15.24 6.33 3.57
C GLY A 65 -14.51 5.07 3.12
N ILE A 66 -13.73 4.45 4.01
CA ILE A 66 -13.08 3.15 3.77
C ILE A 66 -14.03 2.00 4.09
N GLU A 67 -14.35 1.15 3.13
CA GLU A 67 -15.14 -0.06 3.37
C GLU A 67 -14.28 -1.19 3.96
N ASP A 68 -14.85 -2.00 4.88
CA ASP A 68 -14.20 -3.23 5.31
C ASP A 68 -14.56 -4.35 4.34
N ILE A 69 -13.74 -4.50 3.30
CA ILE A 69 -13.90 -5.53 2.27
C ILE A 69 -13.06 -6.78 2.55
N GLY A 70 -12.40 -6.86 3.71
CA GLY A 70 -11.52 -7.96 4.08
C GLY A 70 -10.07 -7.84 3.60
N VAL A 71 -9.62 -6.70 3.07
CA VAL A 71 -8.18 -6.44 2.82
C VAL A 71 -7.48 -5.91 4.08
N ASP A 72 -6.15 -5.96 4.13
CA ASP A 72 -5.38 -5.50 5.29
C ASP A 72 -5.09 -4.00 5.27
N PHE A 73 -5.15 -3.36 4.09
CA PHE A 73 -4.98 -1.93 3.90
C PHE A 73 -5.53 -1.47 2.54
N TYR A 74 -5.63 -0.17 2.36
CA TYR A 74 -5.98 0.47 1.09
C TYR A 74 -4.79 1.26 0.54
N VAL A 75 -4.75 1.38 -0.79
CA VAL A 75 -3.87 2.28 -1.52
C VAL A 75 -4.77 3.22 -2.31
N VAL A 76 -4.80 4.51 -1.96
CA VAL A 76 -5.75 5.50 -2.50
C VAL A 76 -5.02 6.61 -3.24
N GLU A 77 -5.65 7.17 -4.27
CA GLU A 77 -5.07 8.32 -4.96
C GLU A 77 -4.99 9.56 -4.03
N GLU A 78 -3.95 10.38 -4.17
CA GLU A 78 -3.77 11.65 -3.45
C GLU A 78 -4.98 12.57 -3.65
N MET A 79 -5.56 12.58 -4.84
CA MET A 79 -6.77 13.35 -5.11
C MET A 79 -8.01 12.86 -4.33
N SER A 80 -8.01 11.60 -3.89
CA SER A 80 -9.07 11.04 -3.04
C SER A 80 -8.81 11.28 -1.54
N TYR A 81 -7.64 11.79 -1.18
CA TYR A 81 -7.28 12.02 0.21
C TYR A 81 -8.09 13.15 0.84
N THR A 82 -8.62 12.88 2.03
CA THR A 82 -9.18 13.90 2.92
C THR A 82 -8.89 13.56 4.37
N GLN A 83 -8.89 14.56 5.25
CA GLN A 83 -8.81 14.34 6.71
C GLN A 83 -9.95 13.43 7.22
N GLY A 84 -11.12 13.49 6.60
CA GLY A 84 -12.24 12.60 6.91
C GLY A 84 -11.94 11.14 6.59
N LEU A 85 -11.30 10.88 5.45
CA LEU A 85 -10.87 9.53 5.05
C LEU A 85 -9.84 8.96 6.03
N VAL A 86 -8.84 9.76 6.43
CA VAL A 86 -7.85 9.38 7.45
C VAL A 86 -8.52 9.06 8.77
N ALA A 87 -9.38 9.95 9.27
CA ALA A 87 -10.07 9.75 10.54
C ALA A 87 -10.90 8.45 10.52
N GLU A 88 -11.52 8.12 9.39
CA GLU A 88 -12.24 6.86 9.24
C GLU A 88 -11.32 5.64 9.18
N SER A 89 -10.22 5.73 8.45
CA SER A 89 -9.16 4.70 8.42
C SER A 89 -8.67 4.36 9.83
N LEU A 90 -8.36 5.38 10.63
CA LEU A 90 -7.93 5.21 12.02
C LEU A 90 -9.02 4.60 12.90
N ARG A 91 -10.29 5.03 12.77
CA ARG A 91 -11.42 4.44 13.51
C ARG A 91 -11.66 2.98 13.17
N LYS A 92 -11.50 2.61 11.89
CA LYS A 92 -11.71 1.24 11.41
C LYS A 92 -10.48 0.35 11.57
N ASN A 93 -9.33 0.93 11.93
CA ASN A 93 -8.04 0.25 11.97
C ASN A 93 -7.69 -0.43 10.63
N ILE A 94 -8.05 0.25 9.52
CA ILE A 94 -7.71 -0.17 8.16
C ILE A 94 -6.75 0.87 7.60
N PRO A 95 -5.43 0.62 7.60
CA PRO A 95 -4.42 1.57 7.15
C PRO A 95 -4.63 2.02 5.70
N ILE A 96 -4.27 3.27 5.38
CA ILE A 96 -4.24 3.80 4.02
C ILE A 96 -2.82 4.21 3.62
N PHE A 97 -2.42 3.81 2.43
CA PHE A 97 -1.30 4.37 1.69
C PHE A 97 -1.83 5.36 0.64
N VAL A 98 -1.11 6.45 0.41
CA VAL A 98 -1.51 7.47 -0.58
C VAL A 98 -0.54 7.48 -1.76
N TRP A 99 -1.05 7.50 -2.99
CA TRP A 99 -0.26 7.53 -4.22
C TRP A 99 -0.83 8.53 -5.24
N THR A 100 -0.07 9.13 -6.14
CA THR A 100 1.37 9.37 -6.04
C THR A 100 1.58 10.75 -5.44
N VAL A 101 2.30 10.85 -4.32
CA VAL A 101 2.56 12.12 -3.62
C VAL A 101 3.95 12.62 -3.99
N ASN A 102 4.06 13.57 -4.92
CA ASN A 102 5.37 13.98 -5.48
C ASN A 102 5.88 15.35 -5.00
N GLU A 103 4.97 16.22 -4.54
CA GLU A 103 5.31 17.57 -4.06
C GLU A 103 5.83 17.52 -2.62
N GLU A 104 6.96 18.17 -2.35
CA GLU A 104 7.61 18.14 -1.03
C GLU A 104 6.68 18.58 0.10
N ILE A 105 5.84 19.60 -0.14
CA ILE A 105 4.88 20.08 0.85
C ILE A 105 3.80 19.04 1.18
N GLU A 106 3.33 18.30 0.16
CA GLU A 106 2.32 17.26 0.35
C GLU A 106 2.95 16.01 0.99
N ILE A 107 4.18 15.65 0.63
CA ILE A 107 4.96 14.61 1.31
C ILE A 107 4.99 14.91 2.81
N LYS A 108 5.42 16.13 3.20
CA LYS A 108 5.46 16.53 4.62
C LYS A 108 4.10 16.42 5.30
N LYS A 109 3.06 16.92 4.65
CA LYS A 109 1.68 16.85 5.15
C LYS A 109 1.22 15.42 5.38
N HIS A 110 1.35 14.53 4.41
CA HIS A 110 0.93 13.14 4.56
C HIS A 110 1.72 12.37 5.61
N LEU A 111 3.02 12.69 5.75
CA LEU A 111 3.89 12.10 6.76
C LEU A 111 3.48 12.50 8.20
N VAL A 112 2.85 13.66 8.41
CA VAL A 112 2.35 14.06 9.74
C VAL A 112 0.87 13.72 9.97
N ASP A 113 0.07 13.63 8.91
CA ASP A 113 -1.38 13.49 8.97
C ASP A 113 -1.87 12.05 9.30
N GLY A 114 -1.01 11.16 9.80
CA GLY A 114 -1.44 9.81 10.22
C GLY A 114 -1.78 8.85 9.08
N THR A 115 -1.40 9.17 7.83
CA THR A 115 -1.35 8.15 6.77
C THR A 115 -0.34 7.07 7.12
N TYR A 116 -0.58 5.84 6.68
CA TYR A 116 0.33 4.74 6.99
C TYR A 116 1.60 4.76 6.12
N GLY A 117 1.51 5.38 4.95
CA GLY A 117 2.64 5.61 4.07
C GLY A 117 2.24 6.34 2.78
N ILE A 118 3.24 6.76 2.03
CA ILE A 118 3.08 7.37 0.71
C ILE A 118 3.82 6.54 -0.35
N ILE A 119 3.33 6.59 -1.58
CA ILE A 119 4.03 6.14 -2.77
C ILE A 119 4.43 7.41 -3.55
N THR A 120 5.71 7.55 -3.84
CA THR A 120 6.30 8.76 -4.42
C THR A 120 7.44 8.43 -5.36
N ASP A 121 7.59 9.23 -6.42
CA ASP A 121 8.76 9.21 -7.29
C ASP A 121 9.90 10.10 -6.73
N ASN A 122 9.60 10.95 -5.75
CA ASN A 122 10.52 11.95 -5.21
C ASN A 122 11.20 11.48 -3.92
N LEU A 123 12.14 10.54 -4.07
CA LEU A 123 12.90 10.00 -2.93
C LEU A 123 13.77 11.06 -2.22
N ILE A 124 14.24 12.07 -2.95
CA ILE A 124 15.08 13.14 -2.40
C ILE A 124 14.30 13.96 -1.37
N ALA A 125 13.04 14.30 -1.65
CA ALA A 125 12.19 15.03 -0.72
C ALA A 125 11.93 14.24 0.57
N VAL A 126 11.73 12.92 0.47
CA VAL A 126 11.56 12.02 1.62
C VAL A 126 12.84 11.99 2.48
N ASP A 127 14.00 11.85 1.85
CA ASP A 127 15.29 11.81 2.56
C ASP A 127 15.59 13.13 3.26
N ASN A 128 15.32 14.27 2.60
CA ASN A 128 15.47 15.60 3.20
C ASN A 128 14.56 15.79 4.42
N PHE A 129 13.31 15.35 4.33
CA PHE A 129 12.39 15.41 5.46
C PHE A 129 12.88 14.56 6.64
N ASN A 130 13.30 13.31 6.38
CA ASN A 130 13.83 12.44 7.43
C ASN A 130 15.08 13.01 8.09
N TYR A 131 15.98 13.63 7.32
CA TYR A 131 17.15 14.32 7.87
C TYR A 131 16.76 15.45 8.83
N ILE A 132 15.77 16.27 8.46
CA ILE A 132 15.26 17.36 9.32
C ILE A 132 14.58 16.81 10.59
N MET A 133 13.78 15.75 10.46
CA MET A 133 13.01 15.16 11.56
C MET A 133 13.85 14.29 12.52
N SER A 134 15.04 13.85 12.11
CA SER A 134 15.96 13.01 12.91
C SER A 134 16.50 13.67 14.20
N SER A 135 15.97 14.84 14.56
CA SER A 135 16.36 15.60 15.73
C SER A 135 15.53 15.37 17.00
N ASP A 136 14.40 14.64 17.00
CA ASP A 136 13.82 14.05 18.25
C ASP A 136 12.53 13.19 18.06
N ASP A 137 11.89 13.16 16.88
CA ASP A 137 10.61 12.43 16.69
C ASP A 137 10.76 11.23 15.73
N LEU A 138 10.95 10.03 16.28
CA LEU A 138 11.00 8.77 15.52
C LEU A 138 9.61 8.37 15.00
N ILE A 139 9.15 9.00 13.91
CA ILE A 139 8.05 8.45 13.12
C ILE A 139 8.64 7.33 12.23
N ASN A 140 8.33 6.08 12.58
CA ASN A 140 8.74 4.91 11.81
C ASN A 140 7.94 4.84 10.49
N TYR A 141 8.43 5.51 9.44
CA TYR A 141 7.87 5.33 8.11
C TYR A 141 8.34 4.01 7.50
N TYR A 142 7.39 3.22 7.00
CA TYR A 142 7.73 2.03 6.22
C TYR A 142 8.00 2.44 4.78
N LEU A 143 9.28 2.56 4.41
CA LEU A 143 9.63 2.69 3.00
C LEU A 143 9.37 1.35 2.30
N TYR A 144 8.46 1.38 1.32
CA TYR A 144 8.22 0.28 0.41
C TYR A 144 8.88 0.56 -0.93
N LYS A 145 9.66 -0.40 -1.44
CA LYS A 145 10.02 -0.43 -2.85
C LYS A 145 8.89 -1.08 -3.62
N MET A 146 8.47 -0.48 -4.72
CA MET A 146 7.44 -1.02 -5.61
C MET A 146 8.06 -1.98 -6.62
N ALA A 147 7.43 -3.13 -6.82
CA ALA A 147 7.66 -4.03 -7.93
C ALA A 147 6.33 -4.29 -8.66
N PHE A 148 6.38 -4.42 -9.97
CA PHE A 148 5.20 -4.71 -10.80
C PHE A 148 5.31 -6.13 -11.34
N LEU A 149 4.23 -6.91 -11.20
CA LEU A 149 4.13 -8.25 -11.77
C LEU A 149 3.02 -8.26 -12.83
N GLU A 150 3.40 -8.57 -14.07
CA GLU A 150 2.54 -8.55 -15.26
C GLU A 150 2.01 -9.95 -15.64
#